data_AF-A0A7S0HC27-F1
#
_entry.id   AF-A0A7S0HC27-F1
#
_cell.length_a   1.000
_cell.length_b   1.000
_cell.length_c   1.000
_cell.angle_alpha   90.00
_cell.angle_beta   90.00
_cell.angle_gamma   90.00
#
_symmetry.space_group_name_H-M   'P 1'
#
loop_
_entity.id
_entity.type
_entity.pdbx_description
1 polymer ?
#
loop_
_entity_poly.entity_id
_entity_poly.type
_entity_poly.pdbx_seq_one_letter_code
_entity_poly.pdbx_strand_id
1 'polypeptide(L)'
;MPKKESAKTREANKKAEAEDARAQAAEDAYWSHGSKDSSKHSTAEEKRLAELRRKEERKKLEEEESASLSNKKSTQPAKVTQAQIAQNLMFMPPKKEKKKQEPEIERNINHLRMEESRMLAEKGIERKEASGVDAATDLLTNLSTEDEKGDAHPERRRKAAFKAYEEREIPRIRADNPGLKLSQIKEIIFKNWQKSPENPMNQEAA
;
A
#
# COMPACT_ATOMS: atom_id res chain seq x y z
N MET A 1 27.05 -21.66 -59.29
CA MET A 1 28.07 -20.89 -58.55
C MET A 1 27.56 -19.63 -57.80
N PRO A 2 26.39 -19.00 -58.06
CA PRO A 2 26.07 -17.68 -57.44
C PRO A 2 25.58 -17.72 -55.98
N LYS A 3 25.11 -18.86 -55.47
CA LYS A 3 24.59 -18.99 -54.09
C LYS A 3 25.66 -18.93 -53.00
N LYS A 4 26.91 -19.32 -53.32
CA LYS A 4 28.03 -19.29 -52.35
C LYS A 4 28.59 -17.89 -52.18
N GLU A 5 28.66 -17.11 -53.26
CA GLU A 5 29.06 -15.71 -53.22
C GLU A 5 28.02 -14.85 -52.49
N SER A 6 26.72 -15.08 -52.74
CA SER A 6 25.64 -14.38 -52.02
C SER A 6 25.58 -14.71 -50.51
N ALA A 7 25.96 -15.93 -50.12
CA ALA A 7 26.06 -16.30 -48.71
C ALA A 7 27.25 -15.59 -48.04
N LYS A 8 28.39 -15.49 -48.75
CA LYS A 8 29.59 -14.82 -48.26
C LYS A 8 29.39 -13.31 -48.11
N THR A 9 28.63 -12.66 -49.01
CA THR A 9 28.29 -11.24 -48.89
C THR A 9 27.29 -10.98 -47.76
N ARG A 10 26.32 -11.86 -47.53
CA ARG A 10 25.39 -11.76 -46.39
C ARG A 10 26.11 -11.92 -45.05
N GLU A 11 27.07 -12.84 -44.97
CA GLU A 11 27.88 -13.02 -43.76
C GLU A 11 28.83 -11.84 -43.51
N ALA A 12 29.40 -11.26 -44.57
CA ALA A 12 30.19 -10.04 -44.48
C ALA A 12 29.35 -8.85 -44.00
N ASN A 13 28.14 -8.64 -44.55
CA ASN A 13 27.24 -7.58 -44.12
C ASN A 13 26.81 -7.75 -42.65
N LYS A 14 26.50 -8.99 -42.23
CA LYS A 14 26.15 -9.26 -40.82
C LYS A 14 27.31 -8.97 -39.86
N LYS A 15 28.55 -9.22 -40.29
CA LYS A 15 29.75 -8.87 -39.50
C LYS A 15 29.95 -7.36 -39.45
N ALA A 16 29.74 -6.66 -40.56
CA ALA A 16 29.80 -5.19 -40.58
C ALA A 16 28.72 -4.57 -39.67
N GLU A 17 27.46 -5.01 -39.78
CA GLU A 17 26.36 -4.54 -38.90
C GLU A 17 26.63 -4.83 -37.41
N ALA A 18 27.27 -5.96 -37.09
CA ALA A 18 27.62 -6.29 -35.71
C ALA A 18 28.76 -5.42 -35.16
N GLU A 19 29.76 -5.11 -35.99
CA GLU A 19 30.85 -4.17 -35.63
C GLU A 19 30.31 -2.74 -35.50
N ASP A 20 29.43 -2.30 -36.41
CA ASP A 20 28.79 -0.98 -36.34
C ASP A 20 27.90 -0.85 -35.10
N ALA A 21 27.09 -1.88 -34.78
CA ALA A 21 26.30 -1.89 -33.55
C ALA A 21 27.17 -1.89 -32.29
N ARG A 22 28.34 -2.54 -32.33
CA ARG A 22 29.30 -2.55 -31.21
C ARG A 22 30.00 -1.20 -31.06
N ALA A 23 30.35 -0.55 -32.16
CA ALA A 23 30.92 0.80 -32.16
C ALA A 23 29.90 1.82 -31.63
N GLN A 24 28.65 1.76 -32.09
CA GLN A 24 27.56 2.60 -31.58
C GLN A 24 27.32 2.38 -30.08
N ALA A 25 27.27 1.14 -29.61
CA ALA A 25 27.11 0.85 -28.18
C ALA A 25 28.29 1.37 -27.33
N ALA A 26 29.52 1.34 -27.87
CA ALA A 26 30.70 1.88 -27.20
C ALA A 26 30.68 3.42 -27.15
N GLU A 27 30.24 4.07 -28.23
CA GLU A 27 30.03 5.51 -28.29
C GLU A 27 28.90 5.96 -27.35
N ASP A 28 27.77 5.25 -27.34
CA ASP A 28 26.65 5.52 -26.43
C ASP A 28 27.07 5.37 -24.96
N ALA A 29 27.85 4.32 -24.64
CA ALA A 29 28.41 4.14 -23.30
C ALA A 29 29.35 5.30 -22.93
N TYR A 30 30.22 5.73 -23.86
CA TYR A 30 31.12 6.85 -23.66
C TYR A 30 30.36 8.18 -23.44
N TRP A 31 29.31 8.43 -24.22
CA TRP A 31 28.48 9.64 -24.09
C TRP A 31 27.49 9.59 -22.93
N SER A 32 27.17 8.40 -22.40
CA SER A 32 26.33 8.25 -21.21
C SER A 32 27.02 8.75 -19.93
N HIS A 33 28.37 8.76 -19.91
CA HIS A 33 29.15 9.29 -18.79
C HIS A 33 29.02 10.82 -18.69
N GLY A 34 28.24 11.28 -17.71
CA GLY A 34 27.95 12.70 -17.49
C GLY A 34 26.49 13.08 -17.78
N SER A 35 25.69 12.15 -18.31
CA SER A 35 24.24 12.33 -18.39
C SER A 35 23.64 12.37 -16.98
N LYS A 36 22.70 13.30 -16.76
CA LYS A 36 22.04 13.47 -15.46
C LYS A 36 21.16 12.25 -15.19
N ASP A 37 21.28 11.69 -13.99
CA ASP A 37 20.47 10.56 -13.54
C ASP A 37 18.97 10.82 -13.72
N SER A 38 18.37 10.17 -14.72
CA SER A 38 16.96 10.23 -15.09
C SER A 38 16.19 9.00 -14.59
N SER A 39 16.83 8.10 -13.84
CA SER A 39 16.23 6.85 -13.33
C SER A 39 14.94 7.12 -12.53
N LYS A 40 14.89 8.22 -11.79
CA LYS A 40 13.69 8.63 -11.04
C LYS A 40 12.52 9.05 -11.94
N HIS A 41 12.79 9.65 -13.10
CA HIS A 41 11.76 10.03 -14.07
C HIS A 41 11.27 8.82 -14.87
N SER A 42 12.18 7.98 -15.36
CA SER A 42 11.82 6.75 -16.09
C SER A 42 10.99 5.79 -15.23
N THR A 43 11.38 5.55 -13.97
CA THR A 43 10.61 4.70 -13.05
C THR A 43 9.25 5.30 -12.67
N ALA A 44 9.12 6.62 -12.62
CA ALA A 44 7.83 7.28 -12.37
C ALA A 44 6.89 7.19 -13.58
N GLU A 45 7.40 7.34 -14.80
CA GLU A 45 6.64 7.19 -16.04
C GLU A 45 6.21 5.74 -16.27
N GLU A 46 7.08 4.76 -15.99
CA GLU A 46 6.73 3.34 -16.05
C GLU A 46 5.61 2.96 -15.08
N LYS A 47 5.67 3.46 -13.84
CA LYS A 47 4.60 3.25 -12.85
C LYS A 47 3.29 3.87 -13.30
N ARG A 48 3.33 5.10 -13.84
CA ARG A 48 2.13 5.77 -14.37
C ARG A 48 1.52 5.01 -15.54
N LEU A 49 2.33 4.49 -16.45
CA LEU A 49 1.86 3.70 -17.58
C LEU A 49 1.28 2.36 -17.14
N ALA A 50 1.89 1.70 -16.15
CA ALA A 50 1.39 0.47 -15.56
C ALA A 50 0.03 0.66 -14.85
N GLU A 51 -0.14 1.77 -14.11
CA GLU A 51 -1.41 2.13 -13.49
C GLU A 51 -2.51 2.41 -14.51
N LEU A 52 -2.17 3.11 -15.60
CA LEU A 52 -3.11 3.36 -16.69
C LEU A 52 -3.58 2.06 -17.34
N ARG A 53 -2.66 1.13 -17.65
CA ARG A 53 -3.00 -0.19 -18.18
C ARG A 53 -3.90 -0.98 -17.23
N ARG A 54 -3.55 -1.03 -15.94
CA ARG A 54 -4.36 -1.71 -14.92
C ARG A 54 -5.77 -1.10 -14.81
N LYS A 55 -5.88 0.22 -14.94
CA LYS A 55 -7.17 0.92 -14.90
C LYS A 55 -8.01 0.62 -16.14
N GLU A 56 -7.40 0.58 -17.32
CA GLU A 56 -8.07 0.20 -18.57
C GLU A 56 -8.58 -1.25 -18.53
N GLU A 57 -7.77 -2.18 -18.03
CA GLU A 57 -8.17 -3.58 -17.85
C GLU A 57 -9.36 -3.71 -16.88
N ARG A 58 -9.30 -3.03 -15.73
CA ARG A 58 -10.41 -3.03 -14.76
C ARG A 58 -11.69 -2.45 -15.35
N LYS A 59 -11.57 -1.36 -16.10
CA LYS A 59 -12.72 -0.72 -16.75
C LYS A 59 -13.35 -1.64 -17.79
N LYS A 60 -12.54 -2.34 -18.58
CA LYS A 60 -13.03 -3.32 -19.56
C LYS A 60 -13.81 -4.45 -18.88
N LEU A 61 -13.32 -4.95 -17.74
CA LEU A 61 -14.00 -6.01 -16.99
C LEU A 61 -15.34 -5.52 -16.39
N GLU A 62 -15.39 -4.28 -15.88
CA GLU A 62 -16.63 -3.65 -15.40
C GLU A 62 -17.66 -3.43 -16.53
N GLU A 63 -17.20 -3.05 -17.72
CA GLU A 63 -18.06 -2.94 -18.92
C GLU A 63 -18.60 -4.32 -19.35
N GLU A 64 -17.79 -5.37 -19.34
CA GLU A 64 -18.21 -6.74 -19.62
C GLU A 64 -19.23 -7.26 -18.58
N GLU A 65 -19.01 -7.00 -17.28
CA GLU A 65 -19.95 -7.34 -16.21
C GLU A 65 -21.27 -6.57 -16.34
N SER A 66 -21.22 -5.26 -16.59
CA SER A 66 -22.42 -4.43 -16.73
C SER A 66 -23.25 -4.78 -17.97
N ALA A 67 -22.61 -5.15 -19.08
CA ALA A 67 -23.30 -5.65 -20.28
C ALA A 67 -24.02 -6.98 -20.00
N SER A 68 -23.42 -7.87 -19.20
CA SER A 68 -24.03 -9.14 -18.81
C SER A 68 -25.26 -8.96 -17.90
N LEU A 69 -25.24 -7.95 -17.03
CA LEU A 69 -26.35 -7.62 -16.13
C LEU A 69 -27.52 -6.94 -16.85
N SER A 70 -27.24 -6.10 -17.85
CA SER A 70 -28.26 -5.38 -18.64
C SER A 70 -29.15 -6.32 -19.47
N ASN A 71 -28.65 -7.48 -19.89
CA ASN A 71 -29.42 -8.42 -20.72
C ASN A 71 -30.45 -9.27 -19.96
N LYS A 72 -30.57 -9.15 -18.63
CA LYS A 72 -31.69 -9.76 -17.88
C LYS A 72 -32.94 -8.90 -18.00
N LYS A 73 -33.67 -9.06 -19.12
CA LYS A 73 -35.06 -8.59 -19.24
C LYS A 73 -35.90 -9.17 -18.11
N SER A 74 -36.32 -8.33 -17.18
CA SER A 74 -37.27 -8.68 -16.12
C SER A 74 -38.61 -9.06 -16.76
N THR A 75 -38.89 -10.36 -16.86
CA THR A 75 -40.24 -10.86 -17.10
C THR A 75 -41.09 -10.52 -15.90
N GLN A 76 -41.97 -9.53 -16.04
CA GLN A 76 -42.96 -9.18 -15.04
C GLN A 76 -43.85 -10.41 -14.74
N PRO A 77 -44.09 -10.79 -13.48
CA PRO A 77 -44.98 -11.91 -13.17
C PRO A 77 -46.41 -11.52 -13.56
N ALA A 78 -47.06 -12.35 -14.38
CA ALA A 78 -48.47 -12.18 -14.72
C ALA A 78 -49.32 -12.20 -13.44
N LYS A 79 -50.19 -11.19 -13.28
CA LYS A 79 -51.05 -11.05 -12.09
C LYS A 79 -52.10 -12.16 -12.10
N VAL A 80 -51.98 -13.10 -11.16
CA VAL A 80 -52.98 -14.15 -10.91
C VAL A 80 -53.97 -13.64 -9.85
N THR A 81 -55.26 -13.87 -10.06
CA THR A 81 -56.32 -13.47 -9.11
C THR A 81 -56.40 -14.43 -7.92
N GLN A 82 -56.79 -13.92 -6.75
CA GLN A 82 -56.84 -14.69 -5.51
C GLN A 82 -57.72 -15.95 -5.59
N ALA A 83 -58.82 -15.89 -6.36
CA ALA A 83 -59.70 -17.03 -6.59
C ALA A 83 -59.00 -18.17 -7.37
N GLN A 84 -58.13 -17.83 -8.31
CA GLN A 84 -57.39 -18.80 -9.10
C GLN A 84 -56.25 -19.46 -8.31
N ILE A 85 -55.70 -18.76 -7.32
CA ILE A 85 -54.75 -19.32 -6.34
C ILE A 85 -55.47 -20.34 -5.45
N ALA A 86 -56.68 -20.03 -4.97
CA ALA A 86 -57.46 -20.93 -4.12
C ALA A 86 -57.87 -22.22 -4.85
N GLN A 87 -58.31 -22.12 -6.11
CA GLN A 87 -58.61 -23.31 -6.91
C GLN A 87 -57.36 -24.16 -7.17
N ASN A 88 -56.23 -23.54 -7.54
CA ASN A 88 -54.99 -24.30 -7.74
C ASN A 88 -54.50 -24.99 -6.45
N LEU A 89 -54.75 -24.42 -5.27
CA LEU A 89 -54.42 -25.07 -3.99
C LEU A 89 -55.31 -26.30 -3.71
N MET A 90 -56.59 -26.26 -4.09
CA MET A 90 -57.53 -27.37 -3.87
C MET A 90 -57.29 -28.57 -4.79
N PHE A 91 -56.80 -28.33 -6.01
CA PHE A 91 -56.56 -29.39 -7.00
C PHE A 91 -55.12 -29.92 -7.02
N MET A 92 -54.24 -29.46 -6.12
CA MET A 92 -52.85 -29.91 -6.10
C MET A 92 -52.68 -31.15 -5.20
N PRO A 93 -52.09 -32.26 -5.69
CA PRO A 93 -51.80 -33.42 -4.84
C PRO A 93 -50.77 -33.06 -3.75
N PRO A 94 -50.75 -33.75 -2.59
CA PRO A 94 -49.77 -33.50 -1.55
C PRO A 94 -48.37 -33.68 -2.14
N LYS A 95 -47.62 -32.58 -2.21
CA LYS A 95 -46.24 -32.62 -2.67
C LYS A 95 -45.48 -33.52 -1.71
N LYS A 96 -45.08 -34.72 -2.17
CA LYS A 96 -43.99 -35.47 -1.53
C LYS A 96 -42.87 -34.48 -1.26
N GLU A 97 -42.50 -34.32 0.00
CA GLU A 97 -41.36 -33.52 0.44
C GLU A 97 -40.10 -34.10 -0.20
N LYS A 98 -39.82 -33.73 -1.44
CA LYS A 98 -38.46 -33.74 -1.93
C LYS A 98 -37.76 -32.72 -1.05
N LYS A 99 -36.90 -33.19 -0.13
CA LYS A 99 -35.86 -32.37 0.49
C LYS A 99 -35.17 -31.63 -0.64
N LYS A 100 -35.64 -30.41 -0.93
CA LYS A 100 -34.90 -29.49 -1.75
C LYS A 100 -33.68 -29.21 -0.91
N GLN A 101 -32.52 -29.68 -1.36
CA GLN A 101 -31.28 -29.14 -0.87
C GLN A 101 -31.40 -27.65 -1.13
N GLU A 102 -31.58 -26.87 -0.06
CA GLU A 102 -31.51 -25.43 -0.16
C GLU A 102 -30.16 -25.12 -0.79
N PRO A 103 -30.09 -24.28 -1.84
CA PRO A 103 -28.78 -23.84 -2.32
C PRO A 103 -28.05 -23.29 -1.10
N GLU A 104 -26.83 -23.74 -0.87
CA GLU A 104 -26.01 -23.27 0.24
C GLU A 104 -25.69 -21.79 -0.03
N ILE A 105 -26.56 -20.91 0.45
CA ILE A 105 -26.37 -19.47 0.34
C ILE A 105 -25.19 -19.17 1.26
N GLU A 106 -24.10 -18.72 0.65
CA GLU A 106 -22.91 -18.31 1.39
C GLU A 106 -23.30 -17.33 2.50
N ARG A 107 -22.80 -17.60 3.70
CA ARG A 107 -23.12 -16.77 4.86
C ARG A 107 -22.66 -15.34 4.60
N ASN A 108 -23.54 -14.39 4.89
CA ASN A 108 -23.23 -12.98 4.74
C ASN A 108 -21.99 -12.62 5.60
N ILE A 109 -21.07 -11.84 5.04
CA ILE A 109 -19.82 -11.44 5.72
C ILE A 109 -20.08 -10.78 7.09
N ASN A 110 -21.18 -10.03 7.21
CA ASN A 110 -21.56 -9.42 8.50
C ASN A 110 -21.93 -10.48 9.56
N HIS A 111 -22.54 -11.60 9.17
CA HIS A 111 -22.82 -12.70 10.10
C HIS A 111 -21.52 -13.35 10.57
N LEU A 112 -20.56 -13.57 9.66
CA LEU A 112 -19.25 -14.12 10.00
C LEU A 112 -18.49 -13.21 10.97
N ARG A 113 -18.53 -11.90 10.75
CA ARG A 113 -17.92 -10.87 11.62
C ARG A 113 -18.53 -10.86 13.02
N MET A 114 -19.85 -11.03 13.12
CA MET A 114 -20.58 -11.09 14.39
C MET A 114 -20.33 -12.42 15.14
N GLU A 115 -20.22 -13.54 14.43
CA GLU A 115 -19.83 -14.83 15.01
C GLU A 115 -18.41 -14.78 15.55
N GLU A 116 -17.47 -14.19 14.80
CA GLU A 116 -16.09 -13.99 15.22
C GLU A 116 -16.01 -13.13 16.49
N SER A 117 -16.71 -11.99 16.53
CA SER A 117 -16.71 -11.13 17.72
C SER A 117 -17.28 -11.83 18.95
N ARG A 118 -18.34 -12.63 18.79
CA ARG A 118 -18.90 -13.44 19.87
C ARG A 118 -17.93 -14.50 20.36
N MET A 119 -17.24 -15.19 19.45
CA MET A 119 -16.23 -16.20 19.77
C MET A 119 -15.02 -15.61 20.52
N LEU A 120 -14.57 -14.43 20.11
CA LEU A 120 -13.49 -13.71 20.80
C LEU A 120 -13.92 -13.28 22.21
N ALA A 121 -15.15 -12.75 22.35
CA ALA A 121 -15.70 -12.37 23.64
C ALA A 121 -15.85 -13.57 24.59
N GLU A 122 -16.28 -14.74 24.10
CA GLU A 122 -16.35 -15.98 24.89
C GLU A 122 -14.96 -16.43 25.39
N LYS A 123 -13.92 -16.18 24.59
CA LYS A 123 -12.52 -16.43 24.96
C LYS A 123 -11.91 -15.33 25.85
N GLY A 124 -12.67 -14.28 26.18
CA GLY A 124 -12.18 -13.13 26.94
C GLY A 124 -11.19 -12.26 26.17
N ILE A 125 -11.12 -12.38 24.84
CA ILE A 125 -10.23 -11.58 23.99
C ILE A 125 -11.04 -10.41 23.42
N GLU A 126 -10.62 -9.18 23.71
CA GLU A 126 -11.22 -8.00 23.09
C GLU A 126 -10.87 -7.94 21.60
N ARG A 127 -11.89 -7.80 20.76
CA ARG A 127 -11.72 -7.62 19.33
C ARG A 127 -11.29 -6.18 19.05
N LYS A 128 -10.01 -5.98 18.77
CA LYS A 128 -9.46 -4.69 18.36
C LYS A 128 -9.50 -4.60 16.82
N GLU A 129 -10.14 -3.56 16.28
CA GLU A 129 -10.23 -3.30 14.83
C GLU A 129 -9.52 -2.00 14.48
N ALA A 130 -8.74 -1.99 13.41
CA ALA A 130 -8.15 -0.78 12.85
C ALA A 130 -8.64 -0.56 11.42
N SER A 131 -8.95 0.69 11.08
CA SER A 131 -9.27 1.10 9.71
C SER A 131 -8.23 2.12 9.25
N GLY A 132 -7.48 1.78 8.19
CA GLY A 132 -6.36 2.59 7.69
C GLY A 132 -5.00 2.15 8.24
N VAL A 133 -3.94 2.55 7.53
CA VAL A 133 -2.56 2.12 7.82
C VAL A 133 -2.09 2.68 9.16
N ASP A 134 -2.31 3.97 9.41
CA ASP A 134 -1.86 4.63 10.65
C ASP A 134 -2.54 4.02 11.89
N ALA A 135 -3.85 3.74 11.81
CA ALA A 135 -4.58 3.09 12.89
C ALA A 135 -4.12 1.64 13.11
N ALA A 136 -3.75 0.92 12.03
CA ALA A 136 -3.24 -0.45 12.14
C ALA A 136 -1.86 -0.49 12.78
N THR A 137 -0.99 0.48 12.45
CA THR A 137 0.32 0.60 13.08
C THR A 137 0.20 0.96 14.56
N ASP A 138 -0.67 1.92 14.91
CA ASP A 138 -0.87 2.33 16.30
C ASP A 138 -1.43 1.19 17.17
N LEU A 139 -2.38 0.43 16.62
CA LEU A 139 -2.94 -0.75 17.29
C LEU A 139 -1.84 -1.80 17.53
N LEU A 140 -1.07 -2.14 16.50
CA LEU A 140 0.00 -3.14 16.61
C LEU A 140 1.11 -2.73 17.59
N THR A 141 1.48 -1.44 17.61
CA THR A 141 2.43 -0.91 18.59
C THR A 141 1.89 -1.02 20.00
N ASN A 142 0.61 -0.67 20.22
CA ASN A 142 0.01 -0.69 21.55
C ASN A 142 -0.17 -2.13 22.08
N LEU A 143 -0.56 -3.09 21.22
CA LEU A 143 -0.62 -4.52 21.60
C LEU A 143 0.76 -5.07 21.99
N SER A 144 1.83 -4.59 21.35
CA SER A 144 3.19 -5.06 21.65
C SER A 144 3.73 -4.51 22.98
N THR A 145 3.13 -3.43 23.50
CA THR A 145 3.63 -2.69 24.68
C THR A 145 2.87 -2.96 25.99
N GLU A 146 1.78 -3.74 25.97
CA GLU A 146 1.04 -4.06 27.21
C GLU A 146 1.87 -4.94 28.17
N ASP A 147 2.82 -5.74 27.66
CA ASP A 147 3.70 -6.61 28.47
C ASP A 147 5.04 -5.97 28.87
N GLU A 148 5.46 -4.87 28.23
CA GLU A 148 6.71 -4.18 28.55
C GLU A 148 6.47 -2.67 28.65
N LYS A 149 6.30 -2.19 29.89
CA LYS A 149 6.42 -0.76 30.26
C LYS A 149 7.88 -0.28 30.14
N GLY A 150 8.55 -0.61 29.04
CA GLY A 150 9.81 -0.06 28.60
C GLY A 150 9.51 1.10 27.65
N ASP A 151 10.07 2.27 27.96
CA ASP A 151 9.94 3.49 27.18
C ASP A 151 10.48 3.29 25.75
N ALA A 152 9.58 2.93 24.84
CA ALA A 152 9.87 2.53 23.46
C ALA A 152 10.40 3.67 22.58
N HIS A 153 10.48 4.91 23.08
CA HIS A 153 10.86 6.05 22.26
C HIS A 153 11.98 6.90 22.88
N PRO A 154 13.21 6.35 22.96
CA PRO A 154 14.40 7.14 23.26
C PRO A 154 14.53 8.34 22.31
N GLU A 155 14.08 8.24 21.05
CA GLU A 155 14.05 9.36 20.11
C GLU A 155 13.06 10.48 20.48
N ARG A 156 11.89 10.13 21.06
CA ARG A 156 10.92 11.12 21.54
C ARG A 156 11.39 11.78 22.83
N ARG A 157 11.96 11.01 23.76
CA ARG A 157 12.62 11.54 24.96
C ARG A 157 13.74 12.51 24.60
N ARG A 158 14.58 12.12 23.64
CA ARG A 158 15.68 12.95 23.13
C ARG A 158 15.18 14.30 22.60
N LYS A 159 14.14 14.28 21.77
CA LYS A 159 13.55 15.50 21.17
C LYS A 159 12.87 16.39 22.23
N ALA A 160 12.15 15.78 23.18
CA ALA A 160 11.50 16.51 24.26
C ALA A 160 12.52 17.14 25.21
N ALA A 161 13.54 16.37 25.63
CA ALA A 161 14.62 16.83 26.50
C ALA A 161 15.44 17.95 25.83
N PHE A 162 15.78 17.81 24.54
CA PHE A 162 16.47 18.87 23.80
C PHE A 162 15.65 20.16 23.73
N LYS A 163 14.35 20.06 23.47
CA LYS A 163 13.46 21.24 23.40
C LYS A 163 13.38 21.97 24.75
N ALA A 164 13.24 21.23 25.85
CA ALA A 164 13.23 21.81 27.19
C ALA A 164 14.57 22.51 27.53
N TYR A 165 15.69 21.93 27.11
CA TYR A 165 17.02 22.54 27.27
C TYR A 165 17.21 23.77 26.38
N GLU A 166 16.76 23.71 25.13
CA GLU A 166 16.83 24.82 24.17
C GLU A 166 16.11 26.07 24.70
N GLU A 167 14.88 25.92 25.18
CA GLU A 167 14.08 27.05 25.70
C GLU A 167 14.73 27.72 26.92
N ARG A 168 15.41 26.94 27.78
CA ARG A 168 16.11 27.45 28.97
C ARG A 168 17.43 28.15 28.64
N GLU A 169 18.21 27.61 27.71
CA GLU A 169 19.57 28.08 27.43
C GLU A 169 19.65 29.13 26.31
N ILE A 170 18.64 29.24 25.43
CA ILE A 170 18.57 30.29 24.40
C ILE A 170 18.82 31.71 24.96
N PRO A 171 18.14 32.17 26.03
CA PRO A 171 18.33 33.54 26.53
C PRO A 171 19.73 33.76 27.12
N ARG A 172 20.33 32.72 27.74
CA ARG A 172 21.68 32.80 28.31
C ARG A 172 22.74 32.92 27.22
N ILE A 173 22.73 32.00 26.24
CA ILE A 173 23.70 32.01 25.14
C ILE A 173 23.57 33.26 24.27
N ARG A 174 22.36 33.81 24.13
CA ARG A 174 22.14 35.09 23.42
C ARG A 174 22.71 36.29 24.18
N ALA A 175 22.62 36.29 25.51
CA ALA A 175 23.20 37.34 26.35
C ALA A 175 24.74 37.27 26.34
N ASP A 176 25.30 36.06 26.36
CA ASP A 176 26.76 35.85 26.33
C ASP A 176 27.37 36.15 24.96
N ASN A 177 26.60 35.98 23.88
CA ASN A 177 27.05 36.19 22.49
C ASN A 177 26.11 37.13 21.73
N PRO A 178 26.08 38.42 22.09
CA PRO A 178 25.27 39.40 21.39
C PRO A 178 25.86 39.62 19.98
N GLY A 179 25.19 39.11 18.96
CA GLY A 179 25.60 39.24 17.55
C GLY A 179 25.56 37.95 16.74
N LEU A 180 25.46 36.78 17.39
CA LEU A 180 25.29 35.51 16.68
C LEU A 180 23.85 35.34 16.16
N LYS A 181 23.74 34.75 14.96
CA LYS A 181 22.44 34.38 14.38
C LYS A 181 21.80 33.26 15.20
N LEU A 182 20.47 33.22 15.25
CA LEU A 182 19.72 32.18 15.97
C LEU A 182 20.16 30.75 15.58
N SER A 183 20.50 30.51 14.32
CA SER A 183 21.01 29.21 13.86
C SER A 183 22.33 28.82 14.52
N GLN A 184 23.26 29.77 14.68
CA GLN A 184 24.55 29.56 15.34
C GLN A 184 24.36 29.35 16.85
N ILE A 185 23.47 30.12 17.47
CA ILE A 185 23.09 29.94 18.88
C ILE A 185 22.53 28.55 19.12
N LYS A 186 21.62 28.07 18.26
CA LYS A 186 21.07 26.71 18.33
C LYS A 186 22.13 25.62 18.15
N GLU A 187 23.12 25.85 17.30
CA GLU A 187 24.25 24.92 17.12
C GLU A 187 25.13 24.83 18.38
N ILE A 188 25.41 25.96 19.04
CA ILE A 188 26.13 26.00 20.32
C ILE A 188 25.34 25.27 21.40
N ILE A 189 24.03 25.53 21.49
CA ILE A 189 23.13 24.88 22.45
C ILE A 189 23.08 23.37 22.22
N PHE A 190 23.00 22.93 20.96
CA PHE A 190 23.01 21.51 20.62
C PHE A 190 24.33 20.83 21.02
N LYS A 191 25.48 21.47 20.78
CA LYS A 191 26.80 20.97 21.21
C LYS A 191 26.92 20.89 22.74
N ASN A 192 26.40 21.88 23.45
CA ASN A 192 26.38 21.87 24.92
C ASN A 192 25.44 20.79 25.46
N TRP A 193 24.28 20.62 24.82
CA TRP A 193 23.31 19.60 25.20
C TRP A 193 23.80 18.17 24.96
N GLN A 194 24.53 17.91 23.86
CA GLN A 194 25.15 16.60 23.61
C GLN A 194 26.10 16.17 24.74
N LYS A 195 26.72 17.11 25.45
CA LYS A 195 27.61 16.87 26.59
C LYS A 195 26.91 16.97 27.95
N SER A 196 25.65 17.39 27.96
CA SER A 196 24.88 17.61 29.18
C SER A 196 24.37 16.28 29.76
N PRO A 197 24.25 16.14 31.09
CA PRO A 197 23.60 14.99 31.72
C PRO A 197 22.08 14.91 31.43
N GLU A 198 21.49 15.99 30.90
CA GLU A 198 20.08 16.07 30.46
C GLU A 198 19.82 15.37 29.11
N ASN A 199 20.85 14.86 28.45
CA ASN A 199 20.68 14.04 27.24
C ASN A 199 20.43 12.59 27.66
N PRO A 200 19.25 12.01 27.36
CA PRO A 200 18.95 10.61 27.70
C PRO A 200 19.99 9.60 27.19
N MET A 201 20.67 9.90 26.07
CA MET A 201 21.76 9.04 25.55
C MET A 201 23.00 8.99 26.44
N ASN A 202 23.23 10.01 27.28
CA ASN A 202 24.35 10.04 28.21
C ASN A 202 24.01 9.35 29.54
N GLN A 203 22.72 9.12 29.82
CA GLN A 203 22.23 8.48 31.03
C GLN A 203 22.26 6.95 30.93
N GLU A 204 22.17 6.38 29.72
CA GLU A 204 22.28 4.93 29.48
C GLU A 204 23.73 4.41 29.53
N ALA A 205 24.72 5.31 29.54
CA ALA A 205 26.14 4.98 29.56
C ALA A 205 26.79 5.05 30.97
N ALA A 206 26.02 5.41 32.00
CA ALA A 206 26.43 5.52 33.40
C ALA A 206 25.71 4.46 34.25
#